data_AF-A0A7X6PE43-F1
#
_entry.id   AF-A0A7X6PE43-F1
#
_cell.length_a   1.000
_cell.length_b   1.000
_cell.length_c   1.000
_cell.angle_alpha   90.00
_cell.angle_beta   90.00
_cell.angle_gamma   90.00
#
_symmetry.space_group_name_H-M   'P 1'
#
loop_
_entity.id
_entity.type
_entity.pdbx_description
1 polymer ?
#
loop_
_entity_poly.entity_id
_entity_poly.type
_entity_poly.pdbx_seq_one_letter_code
_entity_poly.pdbx_strand_id
1 'polypeptide(L)'
;ISCTLNNLKLISDTIASSGLNASLASLSTILTETTEILEKINKGKGSAGQLLTNDLLYSNLSESLESLNLLLQDMKANPKRYVHFSLFGKKNIPSE
;
A
#
# COMPACT_ATOMS: atom_id res chain seq x y z
N ILE A 1 27.06 52.81 2.40
CA ILE A 1 27.64 52.02 3.53
C ILE A 1 26.57 51.73 4.60
N SER A 2 25.87 52.74 5.14
CA SER A 2 24.87 52.53 6.21
C SER A 2 23.71 51.57 5.85
N CYS A 3 23.14 51.66 4.64
CA CYS A 3 22.04 50.77 4.23
C CYS A 3 22.49 49.31 4.00
N THR A 4 23.71 49.11 3.47
CA THR A 4 24.29 47.77 3.27
C THR A 4 24.54 47.08 4.62
N LEU A 5 25.06 47.83 5.61
CA LEU A 5 25.25 47.32 6.97
C LEU A 5 23.91 47.01 7.65
N ASN A 6 22.88 47.83 7.44
CA ASN A 6 21.55 47.57 7.98
C ASN A 6 20.91 46.31 7.37
N ASN A 7 21.02 46.13 6.05
CA ASN A 7 20.52 44.93 5.38
C ASN A 7 21.25 43.65 5.84
N LEU A 8 22.57 43.74 6.03
CA LEU A 8 23.37 42.63 6.59
C LEU A 8 22.92 42.25 8.01
N LYS A 9 22.64 43.25 8.86
CA LYS A 9 22.11 43.01 10.20
C LYS A 9 20.74 42.32 10.15
N LEU A 10 19.81 42.81 9.33
CA LEU A 10 18.48 42.21 9.18
C LEU A 10 18.54 40.76 8.69
N ILE A 11 19.43 40.45 7.74
CA ILE A 11 19.66 39.08 7.27
C ILE A 11 20.24 38.23 8.39
N SER A 12 21.24 38.73 9.12
CA SER A 12 21.85 38.01 10.25
C SER A 12 20.83 37.71 11.34
N ASP A 13 20.03 38.71 11.73
CA ASP A 13 18.98 38.56 12.75
C ASP A 13 17.87 37.62 12.26
N THR A 14 17.51 37.69 10.97
CA THR A 14 16.54 36.77 10.35
C THR A 14 17.06 35.34 10.35
N ILE A 15 18.31 35.09 9.95
CA ILE A 15 18.90 33.74 9.97
C ILE A 15 18.95 33.20 11.41
N ALA A 16 19.40 34.01 12.36
CA ALA A 16 19.48 33.63 13.77
C ALA A 16 18.11 33.32 14.38
N SER A 17 17.05 34.01 13.96
CA SER A 17 15.68 33.82 14.48
C SER A 17 14.82 32.84 13.66
N SER A 18 15.19 32.53 12.42
CA SER A 18 14.38 31.74 11.48
C SER A 18 14.26 30.24 11.80
N GLY A 19 15.08 29.72 12.71
CA GLY A 19 15.09 28.28 13.01
C GLY A 19 15.68 27.40 11.89
N LEU A 20 16.36 28.00 10.91
CA LEU A 20 16.93 27.30 9.75
C LEU A 20 17.77 26.08 10.11
N ASN A 21 18.54 26.15 11.20
CA ASN A 21 19.35 25.01 11.67
C ASN A 21 18.48 23.81 12.08
N ALA A 22 17.36 24.06 12.76
CA ALA A 22 16.43 23.00 13.15
C ALA A 22 15.73 22.41 11.92
N SER A 23 15.33 23.24 10.95
CA SER A 23 14.75 22.77 9.69
C SER A 23 15.73 21.92 8.88
N LEU A 24 17.00 22.33 8.79
CA LEU A 24 18.03 21.59 8.07
C LEU A 24 18.34 20.25 8.76
N ALA A 25 18.39 20.23 10.10
CA ALA A 25 18.54 19.01 10.87
C ALA A 25 17.35 18.05 10.66
N SER A 26 16.12 18.55 10.76
CA SER A 26 14.91 17.75 10.49
C SER A 26 14.90 17.20 9.06
N LEU A 27 15.28 18.00 8.07
CA LEU A 27 15.38 17.56 6.68
C LEU A 27 16.44 16.46 6.51
N SER A 28 17.60 16.60 7.16
CA SER A 28 18.65 15.57 7.18
C SER A 28 18.13 14.25 7.77
N THR A 29 17.38 14.32 8.87
CA THR A 29 16.77 13.14 9.50
C THR A 29 15.76 12.48 8.55
N ILE A 30 14.85 13.25 7.95
CA ILE A 30 13.84 12.72 7.02
C ILE A 30 14.51 12.01 5.83
N LEU A 31 15.56 12.59 5.27
CA LEU A 31 16.29 11.97 4.16
C LEU A 31 16.96 10.64 4.57
N THR A 32 17.49 10.59 5.79
CA THR A 32 18.11 9.38 6.35
C THR A 32 17.06 8.27 6.54
N GLU A 33 15.95 8.58 7.21
CA GLU A 33 14.85 7.63 7.44
C GLU A 33 14.23 7.14 6.12
N THR A 34 14.06 8.04 5.15
CA THR A 34 13.56 7.69 3.82
C THR A 34 14.50 6.72 3.12
N THR A 35 15.80 6.96 3.20
CA THR A 35 16.82 6.07 2.62
C THR A 35 16.76 4.69 3.26
N GLU A 36 16.61 4.60 4.58
CA GLU A 36 16.48 3.31 5.28
C GLU A 36 15.21 2.55 4.89
N ILE A 37 14.08 3.24 4.71
CA ILE A 37 12.83 2.62 4.26
C ILE A 37 13.02 2.03 2.86
N LEU A 38 13.60 2.80 1.93
CA LEU A 38 13.87 2.33 0.58
C LEU A 38 14.82 1.13 0.58
N GLU A 39 15.85 1.15 1.42
CA GLU A 39 16.78 0.03 1.56
C GLU A 39 16.09 -1.24 2.11
N LYS A 40 15.21 -1.10 3.11
CA LYS A 40 14.41 -2.21 3.64
C LYS A 40 13.50 -2.79 2.56
N ILE A 41 12.82 -1.96 1.78
CA ILE A 41 11.97 -2.40 0.65
C ILE A 41 12.81 -3.16 -0.39
N ASN A 42 13.93 -2.60 -0.83
CA ASN A 42 14.80 -3.23 -1.83
C ASN A 42 15.37 -4.58 -1.35
N LYS A 43 15.57 -4.73 -0.04
CA LYS A 43 16.02 -6.00 0.59
C LYS A 43 14.86 -6.95 0.91
N GLY A 44 13.64 -6.67 0.48
CA GLY A 44 12.49 -7.55 0.71
C GLY A 44 12.01 -7.57 2.17
N LYS A 45 12.39 -6.59 2.99
CA LYS A 45 12.04 -6.52 4.42
C LYS A 45 10.74 -5.75 4.63
N GLY A 46 9.98 -6.17 5.65
CA GLY A 46 8.64 -5.62 5.94
C GLY A 46 7.60 -6.05 4.91
N SER A 47 6.33 -5.73 5.15
CA SER A 47 5.23 -6.26 4.31
C SER A 47 5.31 -5.82 2.86
N ALA A 48 5.72 -4.57 2.58
CA ALA A 48 5.87 -4.06 1.21
C ALA A 48 7.07 -4.71 0.49
N GLY A 49 8.21 -4.84 1.16
CA GLY A 49 9.36 -5.54 0.59
C GLY A 49 9.05 -7.01 0.34
N GLN A 50 8.46 -7.70 1.32
CA GLN A 50 8.05 -9.10 1.19
C GLN A 50 7.04 -9.29 0.05
N LEU A 51 6.06 -8.40 -0.12
CA LEU A 51 5.12 -8.51 -1.24
C LEU A 51 5.83 -8.46 -2.60
N LEU A 52 6.85 -7.62 -2.73
CA LEU A 52 7.56 -7.40 -4.00
C LEU A 52 8.61 -8.48 -4.30
N THR A 53 9.20 -9.09 -3.27
CA THR A 53 10.35 -9.99 -3.44
C THR A 53 10.08 -11.44 -3.06
N ASN A 54 8.87 -11.80 -2.64
CA ASN A 54 8.61 -13.14 -2.09
C ASN A 54 8.10 -14.12 -3.16
N ASP A 55 9.03 -14.96 -3.64
CA ASP A 55 8.73 -16.07 -4.55
C ASP A 55 7.72 -17.08 -3.97
N LEU A 56 7.69 -17.27 -2.64
CA LEU A 56 6.73 -18.17 -1.99
C LEU A 56 5.29 -17.66 -2.12
N LEU A 57 5.08 -16.34 -2.11
CA LEU A 57 3.73 -15.77 -2.29
C LEU A 57 3.23 -16.06 -3.71
N TYR A 58 4.10 -15.96 -4.71
CA TYR A 58 3.78 -16.34 -6.09
C TYR A 58 3.45 -17.84 -6.20
N SER A 59 4.26 -18.71 -5.60
CA SER A 59 4.01 -20.16 -5.59
C SER A 59 2.68 -20.52 -4.93
N ASN A 60 2.43 -20.01 -3.72
CA ASN A 60 1.20 -20.26 -2.97
C ASN A 60 -0.04 -19.72 -3.71
N LEU A 61 0.08 -18.56 -4.36
CA LEU A 61 -1.01 -18.01 -5.16
C LEU A 61 -1.28 -18.87 -6.39
N SER A 62 -0.23 -19.34 -7.07
CA SER A 62 -0.35 -20.24 -8.21
C SER A 62 -1.05 -21.55 -7.83
N GLU A 63 -0.65 -22.18 -6.73
CA GLU A 63 -1.28 -23.39 -6.20
C GLU A 63 -2.74 -23.16 -5.79
N SER A 64 -3.03 -22.00 -5.21
CA SER A 64 -4.40 -21.60 -4.85
C SER A 64 -5.27 -21.41 -6.10
N LEU A 65 -4.72 -20.80 -7.15
CA LEU A 65 -5.41 -20.63 -8.43
C LEU A 65 -5.63 -21.96 -9.14
N GLU A 66 -4.68 -22.89 -9.05
CA GLU A 66 -4.84 -24.25 -9.56
C GLU A 66 -5.95 -25.01 -8.82
N SER A 67 -5.94 -24.95 -7.49
CA SER A 67 -7.00 -25.54 -6.65
C SER A 67 -8.38 -24.94 -6.95
N LEU A 68 -8.45 -23.62 -7.14
CA LEU A 68 -9.67 -22.94 -7.56
C LEU A 68 -10.13 -23.40 -8.94
N ASN A 69 -9.20 -23.54 -9.90
CA ASN A 69 -9.51 -24.02 -11.24
C ASN A 69 -10.09 -25.45 -11.19
N LEU A 70 -9.53 -26.34 -10.36
CA LEU A 70 -10.07 -27.68 -10.14
C LEU A 70 -11.47 -27.63 -9.53
N LEU A 71 -11.70 -26.78 -8.53
CA LEU A 71 -13.03 -26.57 -7.94
C LEU A 71 -14.04 -26.07 -8.97
N LEU A 72 -13.66 -25.11 -9.80
CA LEU A 72 -14.53 -24.55 -10.84
C LEU A 72 -14.85 -25.60 -11.92
N GLN A 73 -13.88 -26.45 -12.27
CA GLN A 73 -14.10 -27.58 -13.17
C GLN A 73 -15.08 -28.60 -12.57
N ASP A 74 -14.90 -28.98 -11.31
CA ASP A 74 -15.83 -29.90 -10.65
C ASP A 74 -17.22 -29.30 -10.48
N MET A 75 -17.32 -28.02 -10.13
CA MET A 75 -18.60 -27.31 -10.07
C MET A 75 -19.30 -27.29 -11.44
N LYS A 76 -18.56 -27.10 -12.53
CA LYS A 76 -19.10 -27.17 -13.90
C LYS A 76 -19.56 -28.57 -14.27
N ALA A 77 -18.82 -29.61 -13.88
CA ALA A 77 -19.17 -31.01 -14.14
C ALA A 77 -20.34 -31.50 -13.27
N ASN A 78 -20.42 -31.02 -12.02
CA ASN A 78 -21.35 -31.48 -11.00
C ASN A 78 -22.12 -30.30 -10.35
N PRO A 79 -22.85 -29.47 -11.12
CA PRO A 79 -23.43 -28.23 -10.60
C PRO A 79 -24.45 -28.46 -9.48
N LYS A 80 -25.15 -29.60 -9.48
CA LYS A 80 -26.11 -29.97 -8.44
C LYS A 80 -25.49 -30.16 -7.05
N ARG A 81 -24.18 -30.42 -6.93
CA ARG A 81 -23.49 -30.55 -5.63
C ARG A 81 -23.22 -29.22 -4.96
N TYR A 82 -23.21 -28.12 -5.73
CA TYR A 82 -22.71 -26.82 -5.29
C TYR A 82 -23.72 -25.69 -5.44
N VAL A 83 -24.68 -25.81 -6.37
CA VAL A 83 -25.74 -24.82 -6.58
C VAL A 83 -27.09 -25.52 -6.55
N HIS A 84 -27.89 -25.21 -5.53
CA HIS A 84 -29.24 -25.74 -5.36
C HIS A 84 -30.25 -24.65 -5.71
N PHE A 85 -30.91 -24.76 -6.86
CA PHE A 85 -32.01 -23.87 -7.23
C PHE A 85 -33.30 -24.37 -6.59
N SER A 86 -33.83 -23.63 -5.59
CA SER A 86 -35.16 -23.90 -5.05
C SER A 86 -36.22 -23.33 -6.00
N LEU A 87 -36.98 -24.20 -6.67
CA LEU A 87 -38.07 -23.81 -7.57
C LEU A 87 -39.39 -23.49 -6.83
N PHE A 88 -39.37 -23.50 -5.49
CA PHE A 88 -40.55 -23.26 -4.66
C PHE A 88 -40.61 -21.79 -4.24
N GLY A 89 -41.00 -20.90 -5.16
CA GLY A 89 -41.06 -19.46 -4.89
C GLY A 89 -42.02 -18.61 -5.72
N LYS A 90 -42.69 -19.14 -6.75
CA LYS A 90 -43.77 -18.41 -7.45
C LYS A 90 -45.12 -18.98 -7.06
N LYS A 91 -45.68 -18.45 -5.98
CA LYS A 91 -47.11 -18.54 -5.69
C LYS A 91 -47.83 -17.65 -6.72
N ASN A 92 -48.43 -18.27 -7.73
CA ASN A 92 -49.48 -17.60 -8.51
C ASN A 92 -50.64 -17.37 -7.55
N ILE A 93 -50.89 -16.12 -7.17
CA ILE A 93 -52.12 -15.72 -6.47
C ILE A 93 -53.13 -15.45 -7.59
N PRO A 94 -54.19 -16.27 -7.75
CA PRO A 94 -55.30 -15.89 -8.62
C PRO A 94 -56.03 -14.74 -7.94
N SER A 95 -56.14 -13.61 -8.61
CA SER A 95 -57.14 -12.58 -8.27
C SER A 95 -58.48 -13.03 -8.84
N GLU A 96 -59.38 -13.49 -7.95
CA GLU A 96 -60.83 -13.48 -8.17
C GLU A 96 -61.40 -12.09 -7.90
#